data_AF-A0A0F8W4L0-F1
#
_entry.id   AF-A0A0F8W4L0-F1
#
_cell.length_a   1.000
_cell.length_b   1.000
_cell.length_c   1.000
_cell.angle_alpha   90.00
_cell.angle_beta   90.00
_cell.angle_gamma   90.00
#
_symmetry.space_group_name_H-M   'P 1'
#
loop_
_entity.id
_entity.type
_entity.pdbx_description
1 polymer ?
#
loop_
_entity_poly.entity_id
_entity_poly.type
_entity_poly.pdbx_seq_one_letter_code
_entity_poly.pdbx_strand_id
1 'polypeptide(L)'
;TSKYNKLTKAKGAKVGVLASGLAVSYTKEALKRLKLENKVNFMKLGLIFPIPASSIKELLNDCEVLIVIEEGDPVVELQVSSLAQEIAAKITIHGKKSNPILKPFGEINTDLVAGAIAGVLQIDLEADERQTLRAALEVAIAPRSSTLCAGCSHFGSYWALKTALKEHKGVHIINGDIGCYEQGGYGLFASKINVNDEDSKRYPVKSVYEILDTIYVMGSGIGLAQGQAQVGYNEGKVVAVAGDSTFIQATLPSVANAVYSKADITFLVFDNRWTAMTGHQVNPCTGLDTLGNACSVFNIAGVAKSLGVEYVETANAYDLEEAEKAIAGALVFKGPAIGVLKG
;
A
#
# COMPACT_ATOMS: atom_id res chain seq x y z
N THR A 1 -26.80 -1.52 -19.48
CA THR A 1 -26.03 -1.99 -18.31
C THR A 1 -24.86 -2.83 -18.78
N SER A 2 -23.70 -2.72 -18.13
CA SER A 2 -22.50 -3.52 -18.48
C SER A 2 -22.76 -5.02 -18.29
N LYS A 3 -22.25 -5.87 -19.19
CA LYS A 3 -22.33 -7.34 -19.09
C LYS A 3 -21.69 -7.92 -17.82
N TYR A 4 -20.86 -7.12 -17.14
CA TYR A 4 -20.18 -7.49 -15.90
C TYR A 4 -21.04 -7.26 -14.64
N ASN A 5 -22.16 -6.54 -14.77
CA ASN A 5 -23.12 -6.32 -13.70
C ASN A 5 -24.29 -7.30 -13.88
N LYS A 6 -24.64 -8.05 -12.83
CA LYS A 6 -25.68 -9.07 -12.90
C LYS A 6 -26.52 -9.08 -11.63
N LEU A 7 -27.81 -8.80 -11.79
CA LEU A 7 -28.82 -9.02 -10.77
C LEU A 7 -29.40 -10.43 -10.93
N THR A 8 -29.42 -11.21 -9.85
CA THR A 8 -30.09 -12.51 -9.77
C THR A 8 -31.16 -12.43 -8.71
N LYS A 9 -32.42 -12.60 -9.08
CA LYS A 9 -33.54 -12.51 -8.15
C LYS A 9 -33.93 -13.88 -7.60
N ALA A 10 -34.23 -13.92 -6.32
CA ALA A 10 -34.83 -15.07 -5.66
C ALA A 10 -36.34 -14.81 -5.48
N LYS A 11 -37.17 -15.81 -5.76
CA LYS A 11 -38.63 -15.64 -5.75
C LYS A 11 -39.10 -15.26 -4.33
N GLY A 12 -39.72 -14.09 -4.21
CA GLY A 12 -40.27 -13.58 -2.94
C GLY A 12 -39.20 -13.12 -1.93
N ALA A 13 -37.94 -13.03 -2.32
CA ALA A 13 -36.88 -12.60 -1.42
C ALA A 13 -37.00 -11.11 -1.07
N LYS A 14 -36.98 -10.82 0.23
CA LYS A 14 -37.00 -9.45 0.80
C LYS A 14 -35.62 -8.92 1.17
N VAL A 15 -34.61 -9.77 1.10
CA VAL A 15 -33.22 -9.43 1.40
C VAL A 15 -32.44 -9.37 0.09
N GLY A 16 -31.71 -8.27 -0.10
CA GLY A 16 -30.73 -8.10 -1.14
C GLY A 16 -29.30 -8.19 -0.58
N VAL A 17 -28.39 -8.79 -1.34
CA VAL A 17 -26.96 -8.74 -1.09
C VAL A 17 -26.27 -8.21 -2.34
N LEU A 18 -25.51 -7.14 -2.18
CA LEU A 18 -24.78 -6.48 -3.24
C LEU A 18 -23.29 -6.61 -2.97
N ALA A 19 -22.52 -7.08 -3.96
CA ALA A 19 -21.07 -7.20 -3.82
C ALA A 19 -20.32 -6.68 -5.06
N SER A 20 -19.14 -6.09 -4.83
CA SER A 20 -18.28 -5.52 -5.88
C SER A 20 -16.93 -6.24 -5.99
N GLY A 21 -16.38 -6.31 -7.21
CA GLY A 21 -15.01 -6.80 -7.43
C GLY A 21 -14.76 -8.21 -6.86
N LEU A 22 -13.68 -8.37 -6.10
CA LEU A 22 -13.30 -9.64 -5.46
C LEU A 22 -14.27 -10.05 -4.35
N ALA A 23 -14.91 -9.10 -3.68
CA ALA A 23 -15.91 -9.34 -2.64
C ALA A 23 -17.08 -10.22 -3.11
N VAL A 24 -17.35 -10.24 -4.41
CA VAL A 24 -18.34 -11.13 -5.05
C VAL A 24 -18.01 -12.61 -4.79
N SER A 25 -16.74 -13.00 -4.85
CA SER A 25 -16.32 -14.38 -4.61
C SER A 25 -16.50 -14.78 -3.15
N TYR A 26 -16.07 -13.93 -2.22
CA TYR A 26 -16.28 -14.15 -0.78
C TYR A 26 -17.77 -14.24 -0.44
N THR A 27 -18.58 -13.35 -1.02
CA THR A 27 -20.03 -13.30 -0.78
C THR A 27 -20.74 -14.54 -1.30
N LYS A 28 -20.40 -15.04 -2.50
CA LYS A 28 -21.00 -16.27 -3.02
C LYS A 28 -20.71 -17.47 -2.14
N GLU A 29 -19.46 -17.62 -1.70
CA GLU A 29 -19.08 -18.71 -0.81
C GLU A 29 -19.77 -18.56 0.56
N ALA A 30 -19.87 -17.33 1.09
CA ALA A 30 -20.60 -17.06 2.34
C ALA A 30 -22.08 -17.42 2.23
N LEU A 31 -22.76 -17.02 1.14
CA LEU A 31 -24.17 -17.36 0.90
C LEU A 31 -24.38 -18.88 0.80
N LYS A 32 -23.44 -19.60 0.19
CA LYS A 32 -23.45 -21.07 0.15
C LYS A 32 -23.33 -21.68 1.54
N ARG A 33 -22.36 -21.23 2.34
CA ARG A 33 -22.16 -21.71 3.73
C ARG A 33 -23.39 -21.46 4.60
N LEU A 34 -24.02 -20.30 4.43
CA LEU A 34 -25.25 -19.93 5.16
C LEU A 34 -26.52 -20.57 4.59
N LYS A 35 -26.42 -21.40 3.54
CA LYS A 35 -27.56 -22.04 2.86
C LYS A 35 -28.60 -21.01 2.38
N LEU A 36 -28.11 -19.84 1.94
CA LEU A 36 -28.87 -18.70 1.43
C LEU A 36 -28.83 -18.57 -0.11
N GLU A 37 -28.14 -19.49 -0.79
CA GLU A 37 -28.19 -19.57 -2.26
C GLU A 37 -29.63 -19.65 -2.75
N ASN A 38 -29.98 -18.79 -3.71
CA ASN A 38 -31.33 -18.67 -4.29
C ASN A 38 -32.44 -18.29 -3.27
N LYS A 39 -32.10 -17.83 -2.06
CA LYS A 39 -33.05 -17.30 -1.07
C LYS A 39 -32.98 -15.78 -0.89
N VAL A 40 -31.92 -15.15 -1.40
CA VAL A 40 -31.73 -13.70 -1.39
C VAL A 40 -31.57 -13.17 -2.81
N ASN A 41 -31.93 -11.91 -3.03
CA ASN A 41 -31.58 -11.23 -4.26
C ASN A 41 -30.08 -10.93 -4.24
N PHE A 42 -29.35 -11.23 -5.31
CA PHE A 42 -27.91 -11.03 -5.37
C PHE A 42 -27.50 -10.15 -6.55
N MET A 43 -26.81 -9.04 -6.25
CA MET A 43 -26.29 -8.12 -7.25
C MET A 43 -24.77 -8.17 -7.28
N LYS A 44 -24.23 -8.66 -8.39
CA LYS A 44 -22.80 -8.59 -8.72
C LYS A 44 -22.52 -7.27 -9.44
N LEU A 45 -21.58 -6.48 -8.92
CA LEU A 45 -20.99 -5.34 -9.62
C LEU A 45 -19.58 -5.68 -10.14
N GLY A 46 -19.41 -5.62 -11.46
CA GLY A 46 -18.10 -5.69 -12.11
C GLY A 46 -17.52 -4.31 -12.48
N LEU A 47 -18.37 -3.29 -12.60
CA LEU A 47 -17.97 -1.88 -12.68
C LEU A 47 -18.67 -1.12 -11.54
N ILE A 48 -17.87 -0.49 -10.68
CA ILE A 48 -18.34 0.21 -9.48
C ILE A 48 -18.53 1.71 -9.67
N PHE A 49 -18.05 2.26 -10.79
CA PHE A 49 -18.24 3.67 -11.13
C PHE A 49 -18.41 3.84 -12.66
N PRO A 50 -19.55 4.40 -13.13
CA PRO A 50 -20.79 4.60 -12.36
C PRO A 50 -21.49 3.26 -12.06
N ILE A 51 -22.21 3.18 -10.93
CA ILE A 51 -23.07 2.01 -10.63
C ILE A 51 -24.30 1.94 -11.56
N PRO A 52 -24.85 0.74 -11.86
CA PRO A 52 -25.98 0.58 -12.76
C PRO A 52 -27.30 1.03 -12.11
N ALA A 53 -27.57 2.34 -12.12
CA ALA A 53 -28.66 2.96 -11.37
C ALA A 53 -30.01 2.27 -11.54
N SER A 54 -30.42 1.92 -12.77
CA SER A 54 -31.71 1.25 -13.02
C SER A 54 -31.82 -0.10 -12.29
N SER A 55 -30.80 -0.95 -12.38
CA SER A 55 -30.79 -2.27 -11.72
C SER A 55 -30.67 -2.17 -10.19
N ILE A 56 -29.99 -1.13 -9.69
CA ILE A 56 -29.93 -0.86 -8.25
C ILE A 56 -31.28 -0.37 -7.74
N LYS A 57 -31.92 0.59 -8.42
CA LYS A 57 -33.28 1.05 -8.07
C LYS A 57 -34.30 -0.10 -8.08
N GLU A 58 -34.19 -1.00 -9.06
CA GLU A 58 -34.98 -2.24 -9.11
C GLU A 58 -34.75 -3.11 -7.86
N LEU A 59 -33.50 -3.40 -7.50
CA LEU A 59 -33.17 -4.15 -6.29
C LEU A 59 -33.68 -3.47 -5.02
N LEU A 60 -33.54 -2.15 -4.92
CA LEU A 60 -33.95 -1.35 -3.76
C LEU A 60 -35.47 -1.38 -3.56
N ASN A 61 -36.25 -1.43 -4.64
CA ASN A 61 -37.72 -1.52 -4.57
C ASN A 61 -38.21 -2.92 -4.18
N ASP A 62 -37.44 -3.96 -4.51
CA ASP A 62 -37.81 -5.35 -4.22
C ASP A 62 -37.44 -5.79 -2.80
N CYS A 63 -36.55 -5.06 -2.12
CA CYS A 63 -35.95 -5.46 -0.85
C CYS A 63 -36.34 -4.53 0.31
N GLU A 64 -36.46 -5.11 1.50
CA GLU A 64 -36.63 -4.38 2.77
C GLU A 64 -35.28 -4.20 3.49
N VAL A 65 -34.33 -5.09 3.21
CA VAL A 65 -32.95 -5.06 3.73
C VAL A 65 -31.97 -5.25 2.57
N LEU A 66 -30.93 -4.42 2.50
CA LEU A 66 -29.81 -4.56 1.56
C LEU A 66 -28.49 -4.63 2.32
N ILE A 67 -27.72 -5.68 2.07
CA ILE A 67 -26.38 -5.87 2.62
C ILE A 67 -25.35 -5.56 1.53
N VAL A 68 -24.49 -4.57 1.77
CA VAL A 68 -23.44 -4.15 0.84
C VAL A 68 -22.10 -4.72 1.30
N ILE A 69 -21.48 -5.53 0.45
CA ILE A 69 -20.17 -6.14 0.68
C ILE A 69 -19.16 -5.58 -0.33
N GLU A 70 -18.25 -4.73 0.13
CA GLU A 70 -17.19 -4.13 -0.67
C GLU A 70 -15.83 -4.13 0.05
N GLU A 71 -14.74 -3.99 -0.70
CA GLU A 71 -13.38 -3.91 -0.15
C GLU A 71 -12.95 -2.46 0.09
N GLY A 72 -12.19 -2.22 1.16
CA GLY A 72 -11.78 -0.87 1.55
C GLY A 72 -12.96 0.01 1.97
N ASP A 73 -12.93 1.26 1.51
CA ASP A 73 -13.91 2.30 1.83
C ASP A 73 -15.32 2.06 1.24
N PRO A 74 -16.39 2.61 1.84
CA PRO A 74 -17.78 2.39 1.44
C PRO A 74 -18.22 3.13 0.15
N VAL A 75 -17.47 3.00 -0.95
CA VAL A 75 -17.72 3.76 -2.19
C VAL A 75 -19.01 3.33 -2.89
N VAL A 76 -19.33 2.04 -2.87
CA VAL A 76 -20.56 1.49 -3.46
C VAL A 76 -21.74 1.75 -2.54
N GLU A 77 -21.61 1.52 -1.25
CA GLU A 77 -22.64 1.80 -0.24
C GLU A 77 -23.09 3.26 -0.28
N LEU A 78 -22.14 4.21 -0.43
CA LEU A 78 -22.46 5.63 -0.55
C LEU A 78 -23.30 5.93 -1.79
N GLN A 79 -22.94 5.38 -2.95
CA GLN A 79 -23.71 5.56 -4.18
C GLN A 79 -25.10 4.93 -4.10
N VAL A 80 -25.21 3.71 -3.54
CA VAL A 80 -26.48 3.01 -3.34
C VAL A 80 -27.39 3.75 -2.37
N SER A 81 -26.83 4.27 -1.27
CA SER A 81 -27.56 5.08 -0.29
C SER A 81 -28.12 6.35 -0.93
N SER A 82 -27.34 7.00 -1.81
CA SER A 82 -27.81 8.17 -2.57
C SER A 82 -28.99 7.82 -3.49
N LEU A 83 -28.92 6.69 -4.20
CA LEU A 83 -30.02 6.25 -5.07
C LEU A 83 -31.27 5.85 -4.27
N ALA A 84 -31.10 5.25 -3.10
CA ALA A 84 -32.21 4.92 -2.20
C ALA A 84 -32.95 6.17 -1.73
N GLN A 85 -32.22 7.24 -1.40
CA GLN A 85 -32.82 8.54 -1.05
C GLN A 85 -33.54 9.18 -2.25
N GLU A 86 -32.96 9.13 -3.45
CA GLU A 86 -33.56 9.69 -4.67
C GLU A 86 -34.95 9.12 -4.96
N ILE A 87 -35.16 7.82 -4.72
CA ILE A 87 -36.43 7.13 -4.96
C ILE A 87 -37.30 6.99 -3.70
N ALA A 88 -36.88 7.57 -2.57
CA ALA A 88 -37.51 7.40 -1.27
C ALA A 88 -37.77 5.92 -0.90
N ALA A 89 -36.78 5.05 -1.16
CA ALA A 89 -36.87 3.62 -0.88
C ALA A 89 -37.05 3.37 0.62
N LYS A 90 -38.03 2.54 0.98
CA LYS A 90 -38.26 2.07 2.36
C LYS A 90 -37.39 0.84 2.63
N ILE A 91 -36.09 1.05 2.76
CA ILE A 91 -35.10 -0.02 2.88
C ILE A 91 -34.07 0.27 3.98
N THR A 92 -33.62 -0.77 4.66
CA THR A 92 -32.48 -0.70 5.57
C THR A 92 -31.22 -1.15 4.84
N ILE A 93 -30.20 -0.31 4.79
CA ILE A 93 -28.91 -0.62 4.14
C ILE A 93 -27.87 -0.89 5.23
N HIS A 94 -27.24 -2.06 5.17
CA HIS A 94 -26.11 -2.43 6.02
C HIS A 94 -24.83 -2.49 5.18
N GLY A 95 -23.77 -1.86 5.67
CA GLY A 95 -22.47 -1.83 5.02
C GLY A 95 -21.40 -1.40 6.01
N LYS A 96 -20.51 -0.50 5.60
CA LYS A 96 -19.38 -0.02 6.40
C LYS A 96 -19.55 1.42 6.91
N LYS A 97 -20.58 2.15 6.47
CA LYS A 97 -20.75 3.58 6.84
C LYS A 97 -21.24 3.78 8.27
N SER A 98 -22.41 3.22 8.60
CA SER A 98 -23.10 3.46 9.89
C SER A 98 -23.32 2.14 10.60
N ASN A 99 -22.77 2.00 11.81
CA ASN A 99 -22.71 0.73 12.55
C ASN A 99 -22.16 -0.42 11.67
N PRO A 100 -20.86 -0.35 11.31
CA PRO A 100 -20.27 -1.18 10.27
C PRO A 100 -20.38 -2.67 10.57
N ILE A 101 -20.93 -3.44 9.62
CA ILE A 101 -20.92 -4.91 9.69
C ILE A 101 -19.58 -5.50 9.25
N LEU A 102 -18.76 -4.70 8.56
CA LEU A 102 -17.39 -4.99 8.14
C LEU A 102 -16.52 -3.75 8.32
N LYS A 103 -15.24 -3.93 8.65
CA LYS A 103 -14.31 -2.81 8.80
C LYS A 103 -14.06 -2.11 7.46
N PRO A 104 -13.95 -0.76 7.43
CA PRO A 104 -13.60 0.01 6.23
C PRO A 104 -12.11 -0.10 5.84
N PHE A 105 -11.33 -0.83 6.62
CA PHE A 105 -9.91 -1.09 6.38
C PHE A 105 -9.58 -2.57 6.56
N GLY A 106 -8.42 -2.95 6.05
CA GLY A 106 -7.97 -4.34 6.03
C GLY A 106 -8.68 -5.17 4.96
N GLU A 107 -8.24 -6.42 4.85
CA GLU A 107 -8.82 -7.37 3.91
C GLU A 107 -10.09 -7.98 4.49
N ILE A 108 -11.07 -8.23 3.61
CA ILE A 108 -12.22 -9.06 3.93
C ILE A 108 -11.97 -10.47 3.41
N ASN A 109 -12.61 -11.46 4.02
CA ASN A 109 -12.59 -12.83 3.55
C ASN A 109 -13.98 -13.46 3.72
N THR A 110 -14.15 -14.69 3.25
CA THR A 110 -15.41 -15.42 3.35
C THR A 110 -15.92 -15.54 4.79
N ASP A 111 -15.04 -15.77 5.77
CA ASP A 111 -15.43 -15.98 7.16
C ASP A 111 -16.03 -14.66 7.75
N LEU A 112 -15.38 -13.52 7.48
CA LEU A 112 -15.88 -12.19 7.86
C LEU A 112 -17.20 -11.84 7.16
N VAL A 113 -17.31 -12.11 5.87
CA VAL A 113 -18.54 -11.83 5.10
C VAL A 113 -19.70 -12.71 5.56
N ALA A 114 -19.46 -13.99 5.84
CA ALA A 114 -20.47 -14.87 6.42
C ALA A 114 -20.91 -14.38 7.80
N GLY A 115 -19.96 -13.96 8.64
CA GLY A 115 -20.23 -13.31 9.93
C GLY A 115 -21.14 -12.10 9.82
N ALA A 116 -20.81 -11.19 8.90
CA ALA A 116 -21.58 -9.97 8.65
C ALA A 116 -23.01 -10.27 8.18
N ILE A 117 -23.18 -11.17 7.20
CA ILE A 117 -24.51 -11.54 6.68
C ILE A 117 -25.34 -12.24 7.77
N ALA A 118 -24.75 -13.19 8.50
CA ALA A 118 -25.41 -13.92 9.57
C ALA A 118 -25.84 -12.99 10.71
N GLY A 119 -24.99 -12.03 11.10
CA GLY A 119 -25.32 -11.02 12.12
C GLY A 119 -26.47 -10.10 11.70
N VAL A 120 -26.52 -9.66 10.44
CA VAL A 120 -27.65 -8.86 9.94
C VAL A 120 -28.95 -9.67 9.91
N LEU A 121 -28.87 -10.93 9.47
CA LEU A 121 -30.04 -11.79 9.29
C LEU A 121 -30.42 -12.60 10.53
N GLN A 122 -29.68 -12.46 11.63
CA GLN A 122 -29.85 -13.21 12.88
C GLN A 122 -29.88 -14.74 12.65
N ILE A 123 -28.92 -15.22 11.84
CA ILE A 123 -28.74 -16.64 11.54
C ILE A 123 -27.56 -17.17 12.36
N ASP A 124 -27.72 -18.35 12.93
CA ASP A 124 -26.61 -19.02 13.63
C ASP A 124 -25.52 -19.45 12.66
N LEU A 125 -24.28 -19.11 12.99
CA LEU A 125 -23.10 -19.59 12.27
C LEU A 125 -22.69 -20.94 12.82
N GLU A 126 -22.50 -21.92 11.93
CA GLU A 126 -21.82 -23.16 12.29
C GLU A 126 -20.41 -22.84 12.81
N ALA A 127 -20.01 -23.48 13.92
CA ALA A 127 -18.71 -23.25 14.53
C ALA A 127 -17.58 -23.66 13.58
N ASP A 128 -16.61 -22.77 13.37
CA ASP A 128 -15.43 -23.10 12.57
C ASP A 128 -14.43 -23.92 13.41
N GLU A 129 -14.49 -25.24 13.27
CA GLU A 129 -13.58 -26.19 13.93
C GLU A 129 -12.09 -25.89 13.67
N ARG A 130 -11.78 -25.16 12.58
CA ARG A 130 -10.41 -24.76 12.25
C ARG A 130 -9.87 -23.65 13.15
N GLN A 131 -10.72 -22.92 13.89
CA GLN A 131 -10.26 -21.84 14.78
C GLN A 131 -9.31 -22.37 15.86
N THR A 132 -9.69 -23.46 16.53
CA THR A 132 -8.86 -24.08 17.57
C THR A 132 -7.53 -24.57 17.00
N LEU A 133 -7.57 -25.18 15.80
CA LEU A 133 -6.36 -25.63 15.09
C LEU A 133 -5.47 -24.46 14.67
N ARG A 134 -6.04 -23.36 14.16
CA ARG A 134 -5.29 -22.15 13.78
C ARG A 134 -4.56 -21.57 14.99
N ALA A 135 -5.25 -21.43 16.13
CA ALA A 135 -4.65 -20.92 17.36
C ALA A 135 -3.51 -21.82 17.88
N ALA A 136 -3.68 -23.14 17.79
CA ALA A 136 -2.63 -24.09 18.18
C ALA A 136 -1.40 -24.03 17.25
N LEU A 137 -1.60 -23.82 15.95
CA LEU A 137 -0.53 -23.75 14.96
C LEU A 137 0.18 -22.40 14.91
N GLU A 138 -0.46 -21.32 15.33
CA GLU A 138 0.10 -19.96 15.30
C GLU A 138 1.45 -19.88 16.04
N VAL A 139 1.59 -20.63 17.14
CA VAL A 139 2.83 -20.70 17.94
C VAL A 139 3.98 -21.36 17.19
N ALA A 140 3.69 -22.25 16.24
CA ALA A 140 4.69 -23.02 15.50
C ALA A 140 5.06 -22.40 14.13
N ILE A 141 4.31 -21.39 13.68
CA ILE A 141 4.50 -20.78 12.35
C ILE A 141 5.40 -19.56 12.48
N ALA A 142 6.57 -19.60 11.85
CA ALA A 142 7.40 -18.41 11.70
C ALA A 142 6.66 -17.35 10.85
N PRO A 143 6.72 -16.06 11.23
CA PRO A 143 6.18 -14.99 10.42
C PRO A 143 6.78 -15.04 9.00
N ARG A 144 5.91 -15.09 7.98
CA ARG A 144 6.32 -14.95 6.59
C ARG A 144 5.92 -13.56 6.12
N SER A 145 6.90 -12.71 5.90
CA SER A 145 6.72 -11.45 5.19
C SER A 145 7.39 -11.53 3.83
N SER A 146 7.11 -10.57 2.97
CA SER A 146 7.86 -10.37 1.73
C SER A 146 9.33 -10.04 2.05
N THR A 147 10.24 -10.49 1.17
CA THR A 147 11.69 -10.29 1.32
C THR A 147 12.31 -9.88 0.00
N LEU A 148 13.42 -9.14 0.05
CA LEU A 148 14.28 -8.91 -1.11
C LEU A 148 14.78 -10.24 -1.70
N CYS A 149 14.90 -10.30 -3.03
CA CYS A 149 15.45 -11.45 -3.74
C CYS A 149 16.89 -11.75 -3.31
N ALA A 150 17.30 -13.02 -3.33
CA ALA A 150 18.69 -13.39 -3.11
C ALA A 150 19.61 -12.67 -4.12
N GLY A 151 20.62 -11.95 -3.62
CA GLY A 151 21.52 -11.15 -4.44
C GLY A 151 20.97 -9.78 -4.88
N CYS A 152 19.84 -9.33 -4.35
CA CYS A 152 19.31 -7.99 -4.67
C CYS A 152 20.29 -6.88 -4.24
N SER A 153 20.60 -5.95 -5.15
CA SER A 153 21.43 -4.77 -4.90
C SER A 153 20.95 -3.88 -3.75
N HIS A 154 19.64 -3.85 -3.49
CA HIS A 154 19.08 -3.06 -2.38
C HIS A 154 19.57 -3.52 -1.00
N PHE A 155 20.04 -4.77 -0.86
CA PHE A 155 20.75 -5.19 0.35
C PHE A 155 21.98 -4.33 0.61
N GLY A 156 22.79 -4.10 -0.42
CA GLY A 156 24.01 -3.29 -0.31
C GLY A 156 23.69 -1.82 -0.08
N SER A 157 22.68 -1.28 -0.78
CA SER A 157 22.18 0.07 -0.55
C SER A 157 21.76 0.31 0.90
N TYR A 158 20.94 -0.59 1.47
CA TYR A 158 20.50 -0.46 2.86
C TYR A 158 21.59 -0.77 3.88
N TRP A 159 22.51 -1.69 3.57
CA TRP A 159 23.67 -1.94 4.42
C TRP A 159 24.58 -0.71 4.53
N ALA A 160 24.86 -0.07 3.39
CA ALA A 160 25.63 1.17 3.32
C ALA A 160 24.93 2.30 4.09
N LEU A 161 23.61 2.49 3.89
CA LEU A 161 22.83 3.48 4.64
C LEU A 161 22.88 3.22 6.15
N LYS A 162 22.59 1.98 6.57
CA LYS A 162 22.65 1.55 7.96
C LYS A 162 24.01 1.86 8.59
N THR A 163 25.10 1.66 7.84
CA THR A 163 26.47 1.86 8.34
C THR A 163 26.81 3.34 8.42
N ALA A 164 26.57 4.11 7.35
CA ALA A 164 26.79 5.56 7.34
C ALA A 164 25.99 6.29 8.44
N LEU A 165 24.77 5.83 8.75
CA LEU A 165 23.96 6.39 9.83
C LEU A 165 24.54 6.17 11.24
N LYS A 166 25.45 5.21 11.46
CA LYS A 166 26.08 4.99 12.79
C LYS A 166 26.96 6.16 13.21
N GLU A 167 27.52 6.89 12.25
CA GLU A 167 28.36 8.07 12.48
C GLU A 167 27.54 9.31 12.88
N HIS A 168 26.21 9.21 12.83
CA HIS A 168 25.29 10.29 13.19
C HIS A 168 24.53 9.96 14.48
N LYS A 169 24.49 10.92 15.40
CA LYS A 169 23.75 10.80 16.66
C LYS A 169 22.27 11.11 16.46
N GLY A 170 21.48 10.58 17.39
CA GLY A 170 20.06 10.89 17.56
C GLY A 170 19.11 10.07 16.70
N VAL A 171 17.89 10.57 16.54
CA VAL A 171 16.80 9.84 15.88
C VAL A 171 16.81 10.20 14.40
N HIS A 172 16.83 9.20 13.52
CA HIS A 172 16.78 9.44 12.08
C HIS A 172 15.41 9.03 11.58
N ILE A 173 14.96 9.68 10.53
CA ILE A 173 13.70 9.36 9.86
C ILE A 173 14.03 8.94 8.44
N ILE A 174 13.72 7.71 8.09
CA ILE A 174 13.95 7.14 6.77
C ILE A 174 12.59 6.91 6.10
N ASN A 175 12.25 7.80 5.18
CA ASN A 175 11.01 7.78 4.44
C ASN A 175 11.17 6.86 3.22
N GLY A 176 10.45 5.74 3.23
CA GLY A 176 10.33 4.84 2.10
C GLY A 176 9.30 5.30 1.07
N ASP A 177 9.26 4.58 -0.02
CA ASP A 177 8.38 4.80 -1.16
C ASP A 177 7.99 3.42 -1.75
N ILE A 178 7.10 3.35 -2.74
CA ILE A 178 6.54 2.09 -3.24
C ILE A 178 7.46 1.45 -4.29
N GLY A 179 7.87 0.21 -4.05
CA GLY A 179 8.77 -0.55 -4.92
C GLY A 179 9.59 -1.59 -4.17
N CYS A 180 10.46 -2.37 -4.84
CA CYS A 180 11.21 -3.48 -4.20
C CYS A 180 11.93 -3.11 -2.89
N TYR A 181 12.40 -1.87 -2.78
CA TYR A 181 13.09 -1.35 -1.61
C TYR A 181 12.17 -1.16 -0.39
N GLU A 182 10.85 -1.03 -0.57
CA GLU A 182 9.87 -0.91 0.53
C GLU A 182 9.93 -2.06 1.53
N GLN A 183 10.48 -3.21 1.12
CA GLN A 183 10.77 -4.36 1.98
C GLN A 183 11.62 -4.00 3.21
N GLY A 184 12.33 -2.86 3.16
CA GLY A 184 12.98 -2.25 4.32
C GLY A 184 12.05 -1.86 5.48
N GLY A 185 10.72 -1.96 5.34
CA GLY A 185 9.74 -1.57 6.37
C GLY A 185 8.55 -2.53 6.56
N TYR A 186 8.49 -3.69 5.90
CA TYR A 186 7.34 -4.62 5.95
C TYR A 186 7.31 -5.54 7.19
N GLY A 187 7.70 -5.03 8.35
CA GLY A 187 7.44 -5.67 9.65
C GLY A 187 8.31 -6.88 10.00
N LEU A 188 9.44 -7.10 9.31
CA LEU A 188 10.45 -8.07 9.72
C LEU A 188 11.44 -7.41 10.69
N PHE A 189 10.98 -7.23 11.93
CA PHE A 189 11.83 -6.73 12.99
C PHE A 189 12.74 -7.83 13.51
N ALA A 190 14.04 -7.55 13.64
CA ALA A 190 15.02 -8.48 14.20
C ALA A 190 14.77 -8.76 15.69
N SER A 191 13.99 -7.91 16.35
CA SER A 191 13.56 -8.09 17.74
C SER A 191 12.15 -7.57 17.94
N LYS A 192 11.39 -8.20 18.84
CA LYS A 192 10.06 -7.74 19.23
C LYS A 192 10.15 -6.31 19.79
N ILE A 193 9.40 -5.39 19.18
CA ILE A 193 9.23 -4.03 19.69
C ILE A 193 8.08 -4.06 20.70
N ASN A 194 8.38 -3.76 21.97
CA ASN A 194 7.35 -3.60 22.99
C ASN A 194 7.01 -2.12 23.07
N VAL A 195 5.86 -1.74 22.52
CA VAL A 195 5.35 -0.37 22.58
C VAL A 195 4.97 -0.06 24.05
N ASN A 196 5.44 1.07 24.54
CA ASN A 196 5.11 1.61 25.86
C ASN A 196 4.94 3.14 25.75
N ASP A 197 4.49 3.78 26.84
CA ASP A 197 4.28 5.22 26.89
C ASP A 197 5.58 6.01 27.20
N GLU A 198 6.76 5.37 27.12
CA GLU A 198 8.02 6.07 27.30
C GLU A 198 8.33 6.94 26.08
N ASP A 199 9.10 8.01 26.29
CA ASP A 199 9.59 8.86 25.19
C ASP A 199 10.28 8.00 24.12
N SER A 200 10.09 8.39 22.85
CA SER A 200 10.65 7.70 21.69
C SER A 200 12.15 7.46 21.83
N LYS A 201 12.53 6.20 22.06
CA LYS A 201 13.92 5.75 22.04
C LYS A 201 14.19 5.11 20.69
N ARG A 202 15.27 5.54 20.03
CA ARG A 202 15.68 4.89 18.78
C ARG A 202 16.15 3.47 19.06
N TYR A 203 15.50 2.51 18.41
CA TYR A 203 16.03 1.16 18.29
C TYR A 203 17.12 1.16 17.20
N PRO A 204 18.33 0.62 17.48
CA PRO A 204 19.32 0.46 16.44
C PRO A 204 18.75 -0.41 15.33
N VAL A 205 18.87 0.03 14.08
CA VAL A 205 18.58 -0.82 12.91
C VAL A 205 19.55 -2.00 12.97
N LYS A 206 19.06 -3.21 13.21
CA LYS A 206 19.83 -4.46 13.24
C LYS A 206 19.78 -5.14 11.88
N SER A 207 18.61 -5.16 11.26
CA SER A 207 18.34 -5.72 9.94
C SER A 207 18.07 -4.63 8.91
N VAL A 208 18.35 -4.89 7.63
CA VAL A 208 17.95 -3.98 6.55
C VAL A 208 16.43 -3.92 6.35
N TYR A 209 15.69 -4.92 6.87
CA TYR A 209 14.23 -5.02 6.74
C TYR A 209 13.43 -4.18 7.75
N GLU A 210 14.12 -3.45 8.62
CA GLU A 210 13.52 -2.57 9.64
C GLU A 210 14.11 -1.15 9.56
N ILE A 211 14.61 -0.76 8.38
CA ILE A 211 15.28 0.52 8.16
C ILE A 211 14.33 1.66 7.80
N LEU A 212 13.14 1.36 7.26
CA LEU A 212 12.17 2.38 6.84
C LEU A 212 11.17 2.69 7.97
N ASP A 213 10.96 3.97 8.26
CA ASP A 213 10.01 4.44 9.28
C ASP A 213 8.62 4.72 8.71
N THR A 214 8.55 5.16 7.44
CA THR A 214 7.28 5.52 6.79
C THR A 214 7.21 4.96 5.38
N ILE A 215 6.06 4.45 4.97
CA ILE A 215 5.75 4.07 3.58
C ILE A 215 4.27 4.42 3.37
N TYR A 216 3.94 5.19 2.33
CA TYR A 216 2.56 5.66 2.13
C TYR A 216 2.05 5.45 0.70
N VAL A 217 2.45 6.30 -0.23
CA VAL A 217 2.10 6.20 -1.66
C VAL A 217 3.32 6.44 -2.53
N MET A 218 3.25 5.97 -3.78
CA MET A 218 4.34 6.15 -4.74
C MET A 218 4.67 7.66 -4.92
N GLY A 219 5.92 8.04 -4.75
CA GLY A 219 6.45 9.42 -4.80
C GLY A 219 6.38 10.20 -3.48
N SER A 220 5.80 9.65 -2.41
CA SER A 220 5.57 10.41 -1.18
C SER A 220 6.79 10.55 -0.27
N GLY A 221 7.78 9.66 -0.37
CA GLY A 221 8.88 9.59 0.61
C GLY A 221 9.68 10.90 0.69
N ILE A 222 10.03 11.47 -0.46
CA ILE A 222 10.73 12.77 -0.53
C ILE A 222 9.85 13.94 -0.08
N GLY A 223 8.53 13.86 -0.27
CA GLY A 223 7.60 14.89 0.18
C GLY A 223 7.48 14.91 1.71
N LEU A 224 7.37 13.73 2.32
CA LEU A 224 7.37 13.56 3.78
C LEU A 224 8.69 14.06 4.39
N ALA A 225 9.83 13.70 3.80
CA ALA A 225 11.14 14.19 4.20
C ALA A 225 11.24 15.72 4.21
N GLN A 226 10.72 16.37 3.16
CA GLN A 226 10.69 17.84 3.11
C GLN A 226 9.80 18.43 4.19
N GLY A 227 8.62 17.86 4.44
CA GLY A 227 7.75 18.29 5.54
C GLY A 227 8.44 18.21 6.88
N GLN A 228 9.14 17.11 7.16
CA GLN A 228 9.91 16.90 8.39
C GLN A 228 11.05 17.93 8.54
N ALA A 229 11.77 18.22 7.46
CA ALA A 229 12.80 19.26 7.46
C ALA A 229 12.19 20.66 7.70
N GLN A 230 11.05 20.97 7.06
CA GLN A 230 10.39 22.28 7.16
C GLN A 230 9.79 22.57 8.53
N VAL A 231 9.29 21.54 9.24
CA VAL A 231 8.85 21.71 10.64
C VAL A 231 10.03 21.83 11.62
N GLY A 232 11.26 21.73 11.13
CA GLY A 232 12.47 21.97 11.91
C GLY A 232 13.00 20.75 12.66
N TYR A 233 12.68 19.54 12.20
CA TYR A 233 13.24 18.32 12.81
C TYR A 233 14.77 18.34 12.80
N ASN A 234 15.38 18.20 13.98
CA ASN A 234 16.83 18.35 14.16
C ASN A 234 17.46 17.29 15.06
N GLU A 235 16.69 16.29 15.51
CA GLU A 235 17.20 15.19 16.35
C GLU A 235 18.08 14.20 15.58
N GLY A 236 18.07 14.25 14.24
CA GLY A 236 19.01 13.50 13.42
C GLY A 236 18.74 13.67 11.93
N LYS A 237 19.10 12.66 11.12
CA LYS A 237 19.06 12.73 9.67
C LYS A 237 17.66 12.40 9.12
N VAL A 238 17.25 13.18 8.12
CA VAL A 238 16.03 12.95 7.37
C VAL A 238 16.42 12.41 5.99
N VAL A 239 16.02 11.18 5.72
CA VAL A 239 16.35 10.45 4.50
C VAL A 239 15.06 10.08 3.78
N ALA A 240 15.08 10.13 2.45
CA ALA A 240 14.07 9.53 1.60
C ALA A 240 14.70 8.48 0.69
N VAL A 241 13.97 7.42 0.36
CA VAL A 241 14.41 6.36 -0.55
C VAL A 241 13.35 6.13 -1.61
N ALA A 242 13.75 6.09 -2.88
CA ALA A 242 12.90 5.70 -4.00
C ALA A 242 13.67 4.85 -5.01
N GLY A 243 12.95 4.12 -5.86
CA GLY A 243 13.53 3.41 -7.00
C GLY A 243 13.72 4.32 -8.21
N ASP A 244 14.43 3.86 -9.23
CA ASP A 244 14.59 4.53 -10.53
C ASP A 244 13.25 4.84 -11.22
N SER A 245 12.34 3.87 -11.30
CA SER A 245 11.02 4.08 -11.90
C SER A 245 10.21 5.14 -11.15
N THR A 246 10.26 5.08 -9.81
CA THR A 246 9.59 6.04 -8.93
C THR A 246 10.21 7.42 -9.07
N PHE A 247 11.54 7.49 -9.17
CA PHE A 247 12.26 8.73 -9.35
C PHE A 247 11.71 9.51 -10.55
N ILE A 248 11.62 8.84 -11.71
CA ILE A 248 11.17 9.41 -12.97
C ILE A 248 9.67 9.71 -12.97
N GLN A 249 8.84 8.79 -12.48
CA GLN A 249 7.39 8.91 -12.61
C GLN A 249 6.76 9.86 -11.57
N ALA A 250 7.28 9.88 -10.35
CA ALA A 250 6.55 10.43 -9.20
C ALA A 250 7.37 11.42 -8.34
N THR A 251 8.70 11.44 -8.43
CA THR A 251 9.51 12.28 -7.52
C THR A 251 10.05 13.57 -8.14
N LEU A 252 10.14 13.68 -9.48
CA LEU A 252 10.75 14.87 -10.13
C LEU A 252 10.17 16.21 -9.64
N PRO A 253 8.82 16.38 -9.51
CA PRO A 253 8.26 17.62 -8.95
C PRO A 253 8.71 17.87 -7.51
N SER A 254 8.79 16.82 -6.70
CA SER A 254 9.25 16.91 -5.31
C SER A 254 10.74 17.23 -5.20
N VAL A 255 11.58 16.75 -6.13
CA VAL A 255 13.00 17.11 -6.22
C VAL A 255 13.14 18.60 -6.53
N ALA A 256 12.40 19.11 -7.54
CA ALA A 256 12.38 20.53 -7.85
C ALA A 256 11.94 21.38 -6.63
N ASN A 257 10.94 20.91 -5.87
CA ASN A 257 10.51 21.57 -4.64
C ASN A 257 11.58 21.53 -3.54
N ALA A 258 12.33 20.44 -3.40
CA ALA A 258 13.40 20.33 -2.41
C ALA A 258 14.53 21.34 -2.69
N VAL A 259 14.89 21.52 -3.97
CA VAL A 259 15.84 22.55 -4.43
C VAL A 259 15.31 23.94 -4.13
N TYR A 260 14.07 24.23 -4.54
CA TYR A 260 13.44 25.54 -4.31
C TYR A 260 13.39 25.91 -2.82
N SER A 261 13.00 24.97 -1.97
CA SER A 261 12.87 25.17 -0.52
C SER A 261 14.18 25.01 0.26
N LYS A 262 15.26 24.58 -0.41
CA LYS A 262 16.55 24.26 0.22
C LYS A 262 16.43 23.25 1.36
N ALA A 263 15.55 22.26 1.20
CA ALA A 263 15.28 21.26 2.22
C ALA A 263 16.55 20.47 2.59
N ASP A 264 16.95 20.47 3.87
CA ASP A 264 18.12 19.73 4.37
C ASP A 264 17.80 18.23 4.51
N ILE A 265 17.79 17.52 3.38
CA ILE A 265 17.42 16.10 3.28
C ILE A 265 18.40 15.34 2.40
N THR A 266 18.55 14.04 2.69
CA THR A 266 19.24 13.10 1.80
C THR A 266 18.22 12.25 1.06
N PHE A 267 18.23 12.28 -0.26
CA PHE A 267 17.35 11.46 -1.10
C PHE A 267 18.16 10.40 -1.86
N LEU A 268 17.88 9.14 -1.59
CA LEU A 268 18.57 8.02 -2.21
C LEU A 268 17.71 7.39 -3.29
N VAL A 269 18.28 7.27 -4.49
CA VAL A 269 17.65 6.61 -5.63
C VAL A 269 18.31 5.25 -5.82
N PHE A 270 17.55 4.18 -5.60
CA PHE A 270 18.02 2.80 -5.78
C PHE A 270 17.72 2.36 -7.21
N ASP A 271 18.75 2.43 -8.06
CA ASP A 271 18.64 2.20 -9.50
C ASP A 271 18.94 0.74 -9.84
N ASN A 272 17.87 -0.06 -10.03
CA ASN A 272 17.97 -1.42 -10.55
C ASN A 272 17.54 -1.52 -12.03
N ARG A 273 17.30 -0.37 -12.68
CA ARG A 273 16.90 -0.20 -14.08
C ARG A 273 15.57 -0.83 -14.50
N TRP A 274 14.75 -1.29 -13.56
CA TRP A 274 13.50 -1.97 -13.87
C TRP A 274 12.40 -1.59 -12.89
N THR A 275 11.15 -1.53 -13.36
CA THR A 275 10.02 -1.53 -12.42
C THR A 275 9.79 -2.96 -11.96
N ALA A 276 10.68 -3.45 -11.09
CA ALA A 276 10.84 -4.87 -10.80
C ALA A 276 9.66 -5.46 -10.01
N MET A 277 9.24 -4.81 -8.91
CA MET A 277 8.19 -5.30 -8.00
C MET A 277 6.88 -5.65 -8.71
N THR A 278 6.50 -4.85 -9.70
CA THR A 278 5.25 -5.03 -10.43
C THR A 278 5.32 -6.10 -11.51
N GLY A 279 6.47 -6.78 -11.67
CA GLY A 279 6.69 -7.82 -12.68
C GLY A 279 7.62 -7.40 -13.82
N HIS A 280 8.68 -6.65 -13.52
CA HIS A 280 9.74 -6.25 -14.46
C HIS A 280 9.25 -5.46 -15.68
N GLN A 281 8.37 -4.48 -15.48
CA GLN A 281 8.02 -3.55 -16.55
C GLN A 281 9.23 -2.69 -16.91
N VAL A 282 9.42 -2.45 -18.21
CA VAL A 282 10.40 -1.49 -18.70
C VAL A 282 10.09 -0.10 -18.19
N ASN A 283 11.13 0.70 -17.98
CA ASN A 283 11.05 2.10 -17.61
C ASN A 283 12.15 2.90 -18.33
N PRO A 284 12.18 4.24 -18.23
CA PRO A 284 13.17 5.07 -18.92
C PRO A 284 14.65 4.80 -18.56
N CYS A 285 14.93 4.06 -17.49
CA CYS A 285 16.27 3.62 -17.08
C CYS A 285 16.64 2.23 -17.62
N THR A 286 15.69 1.47 -18.17
CA THR A 286 15.92 0.12 -18.71
C THR A 286 16.71 0.12 -20.02
N GLY A 287 16.53 1.14 -20.87
CA GLY A 287 17.08 1.18 -22.22
C GLY A 287 16.28 0.37 -23.25
N LEU A 288 15.06 -0.04 -22.90
CA LEU A 288 14.11 -0.72 -23.77
C LEU A 288 12.74 -0.02 -23.73
N ASP A 289 12.06 0.07 -24.86
CA ASP A 289 10.65 0.47 -24.90
C ASP A 289 9.70 -0.71 -24.61
N THR A 290 8.39 -0.46 -24.59
CA THR A 290 7.37 -1.48 -24.29
C THR A 290 7.23 -2.57 -25.37
N LEU A 291 7.85 -2.38 -26.54
CA LEU A 291 7.91 -3.35 -27.63
C LEU A 291 9.24 -4.12 -27.63
N GLY A 292 10.17 -3.79 -26.72
CA GLY A 292 11.49 -4.41 -26.63
C GLY A 292 12.56 -3.80 -27.55
N ASN A 293 12.29 -2.66 -28.17
CA ASN A 293 13.31 -1.97 -28.97
C ASN A 293 14.26 -1.19 -28.06
N ALA A 294 15.53 -1.09 -28.47
CA ALA A 294 16.50 -0.25 -27.78
C ALA A 294 16.06 1.23 -27.78
N CYS A 295 16.15 1.87 -26.62
CA CYS A 295 15.81 3.28 -26.44
C CYS A 295 16.88 4.00 -25.60
N SER A 296 16.78 5.33 -25.51
CA SER A 296 17.72 6.12 -24.70
C SER A 296 17.53 5.84 -23.21
N VAL A 297 18.65 5.70 -22.49
CA VAL A 297 18.66 5.47 -21.04
C VAL A 297 18.72 6.81 -20.31
N PHE A 298 17.76 7.06 -19.42
CA PHE A 298 17.75 8.27 -18.60
C PHE A 298 18.89 8.26 -17.58
N ASN A 299 19.66 9.35 -17.54
CA ASN A 299 20.70 9.55 -16.54
C ASN A 299 20.11 10.26 -15.31
N ILE A 300 19.76 9.48 -14.29
CA ILE A 300 19.18 9.97 -13.02
C ILE A 300 20.03 11.09 -12.40
N ALA A 301 21.34 10.90 -12.32
CA ALA A 301 22.26 11.91 -11.76
C ALA A 301 22.29 13.18 -12.62
N GLY A 302 22.24 13.04 -13.94
CA GLY A 302 22.14 14.16 -14.87
C GLY A 302 20.84 14.96 -14.68
N VAL A 303 19.71 14.26 -14.58
CA VAL A 303 18.39 14.88 -14.33
C VAL A 303 18.38 15.62 -12.99
N ALA A 304 18.88 15.00 -11.91
CA ALA A 304 18.99 15.64 -10.61
C ALA A 304 19.81 16.94 -10.66
N LYS A 305 20.98 16.91 -11.32
CA LYS A 305 21.81 18.11 -11.52
C LYS A 305 21.09 19.18 -12.34
N SER A 306 20.37 18.80 -13.39
CA SER A 306 19.56 19.73 -14.20
C SER A 306 18.40 20.37 -13.44
N LEU A 307 17.88 19.72 -12.40
CA LEU A 307 16.89 20.28 -11.48
C LEU A 307 17.50 21.21 -10.42
N GLY A 308 18.83 21.37 -10.40
CA GLY A 308 19.54 22.27 -9.49
C GLY A 308 20.07 21.62 -8.21
N VAL A 309 20.10 20.29 -8.12
CA VAL A 309 20.71 19.60 -6.98
C VAL A 309 22.23 19.75 -7.04
N GLU A 310 22.82 20.38 -6.03
CA GLU A 310 24.26 20.68 -5.97
C GLU A 310 25.10 19.45 -5.62
N TYR A 311 24.59 18.60 -4.72
CA TYR A 311 25.26 17.36 -4.32
C TYR A 311 24.57 16.15 -4.96
N VAL A 312 25.23 15.56 -5.96
CA VAL A 312 24.76 14.33 -6.61
C VAL A 312 25.91 13.37 -6.78
N GLU A 313 25.86 12.25 -6.06
CA GLU A 313 26.85 11.17 -6.15
C GLU A 313 26.23 9.90 -6.70
N THR A 314 27.03 9.08 -7.36
CA THR A 314 26.62 7.78 -7.89
C THR A 314 27.60 6.72 -7.44
N ALA A 315 27.09 5.58 -6.95
CA ALA A 315 27.91 4.47 -6.49
C ALA A 315 27.30 3.13 -6.91
N ASN A 316 28.14 2.09 -7.00
CA ASN A 316 27.69 0.72 -7.16
C ASN A 316 27.16 0.16 -5.84
N ALA A 317 25.92 -0.28 -5.80
CA ALA A 317 25.28 -0.85 -4.62
C ALA A 317 25.90 -2.19 -4.19
N TYR A 318 26.60 -2.90 -5.07
CA TYR A 318 27.36 -4.10 -4.70
C TYR A 318 28.75 -3.81 -4.12
N ASP A 319 29.26 -2.59 -4.31
CA ASP A 319 30.49 -2.12 -3.67
C ASP A 319 30.12 -1.34 -2.40
N LEU A 320 30.20 -2.03 -1.26
CA LEU A 320 29.73 -1.49 0.01
C LEU A 320 30.55 -0.27 0.46
N GLU A 321 31.85 -0.23 0.17
CA GLU A 321 32.71 0.89 0.54
C GLU A 321 32.38 2.13 -0.31
N GLU A 322 32.19 1.94 -1.62
CA GLU A 322 31.78 3.01 -2.53
C GLU A 322 30.40 3.56 -2.15
N ALA A 323 29.42 2.67 -1.93
CA ALA A 323 28.07 3.04 -1.55
C ALA A 323 28.03 3.76 -0.20
N GLU A 324 28.76 3.27 0.81
CA GLU A 324 28.83 3.91 2.13
C GLU A 324 29.44 5.31 2.02
N LYS A 325 30.53 5.48 1.27
CA LYS A 325 31.16 6.77 1.06
C LYS A 325 30.23 7.77 0.37
N ALA A 326 29.52 7.34 -0.67
CA ALA A 326 28.56 8.20 -1.39
C ALA A 326 27.41 8.65 -0.48
N ILE A 327 26.84 7.73 0.31
CA ILE A 327 25.77 8.04 1.26
C ILE A 327 26.27 8.94 2.39
N ALA A 328 27.44 8.63 2.98
CA ALA A 328 28.02 9.43 4.06
C ALA A 328 28.25 10.88 3.62
N GLY A 329 28.77 11.10 2.40
CA GLY A 329 28.92 12.42 1.82
C GLY A 329 27.57 13.14 1.63
N ALA A 330 26.54 12.42 1.16
CA ALA A 330 25.20 12.98 1.00
C ALA A 330 24.53 13.33 2.35
N LEU A 331 24.82 12.58 3.42
CA LEU A 331 24.30 12.83 4.77
C LEU A 331 24.93 14.06 5.43
N VAL A 332 26.16 14.43 5.08
CA VAL A 332 26.85 15.62 5.66
C VAL A 332 26.59 16.90 4.87
N PHE A 333 26.18 16.79 3.61
CA PHE A 333 25.81 17.95 2.79
C PHE A 333 24.66 18.73 3.41
N LYS A 334 24.65 20.05 3.21
CA LYS A 334 23.63 20.96 3.75
C LYS A 334 22.71 21.44 2.65
N GLY A 335 21.46 21.00 2.70
CA GLY A 335 20.48 21.17 1.63
C GLY A 335 20.15 19.83 0.96
N PRO A 336 19.45 19.84 -0.19
CA PRO A 336 19.03 18.61 -0.84
C PRO A 336 20.25 17.91 -1.46
N ALA A 337 20.53 16.70 -0.99
CA ALA A 337 21.56 15.84 -1.54
C ALA A 337 20.94 14.59 -2.15
N ILE A 338 21.45 14.15 -3.31
CA ILE A 338 20.98 12.92 -3.96
C ILE A 338 22.12 11.91 -4.08
N GLY A 339 21.88 10.68 -3.63
CA GLY A 339 22.75 9.52 -3.88
C GLY A 339 22.07 8.54 -4.82
N VAL A 340 22.71 8.19 -5.94
CA VAL A 340 22.20 7.20 -6.90
C VAL A 340 22.96 5.89 -6.73
N LEU A 341 22.31 4.85 -6.24
CA LEU A 341 22.93 3.56 -5.96
C LEU A 341 22.54 2.55 -7.03
N LYS A 342 23.49 2.20 -7.89
CA LYS A 342 23.28 1.35 -9.08
C LYS A 342 23.46 -0.11 -8.74
N GLY A 343 22.48 -0.93 -9.12
CA GLY A 343 22.45 -2.37 -8.86
C GLY A 343 22.46 -3.25 -10.09
#